data_AF-A0A9D2TS05-F1
#
_entry.id   AF-A0A9D2TS05-F1
#
_cell.length_a   1.000
_cell.length_b   1.000
_cell.length_c   1.000
_cell.angle_alpha   90.00
_cell.angle_beta   90.00
_cell.angle_gamma   90.00
#
_symmetry.space_group_name_H-M   'P 1'
#
loop_
_entity.id
_entity.type
_entity.pdbx_description
1 polymer ?
#
loop_
_entity_poly.entity_id
_entity_poly.type
_entity_poly.pdbx_seq_one_letter_code
_entity_poly.pdbx_strand_id
1 'polypeptide(L)'
;MDTKEKMIRRKMPESLLLVGIVLFFSLLALFLQGIPALAAIPEEWKRGISTILLPVLLLVILYGMVTGKISERRMVFLIACLTMLFHCSYCILSGLYERQHDLGVYTGIGDEQVNPGHLGYIEFIYKFRKLPKINPYELFSYYHPPLHYLISGLWVIFLTGCGMAEEMAFENLQVLTLLYSGLFLIVCLKILKQLGASGKGLYSALLLCALHPSLMFLSGSVNNDMLCTLLIACCIWACLAWIRKKTLPRLLALALAIGLGMLSKVNTAVIAFPVGLTFLLDFAGVLF
;
A
#
# COMPACT_ATOMS: atom_id res chain seq x y z
N MET A 1 4.97 -24.69 -38.89
CA MET A 1 4.18 -23.50 -38.49
C MET A 1 4.13 -23.38 -36.95
N ASP A 2 5.24 -23.63 -36.23
CA ASP A 2 5.19 -24.01 -34.78
C ASP A 2 6.18 -23.21 -33.89
N THR A 3 6.71 -22.09 -34.37
CA THR A 3 7.69 -21.28 -33.57
C THR A 3 7.27 -19.82 -33.41
N LYS A 4 6.56 -19.23 -34.38
CA LYS A 4 6.01 -17.86 -34.26
C LYS A 4 4.76 -17.80 -33.36
N GLU A 5 3.92 -18.83 -33.35
CA GLU A 5 2.68 -18.85 -32.55
C GLU A 5 2.92 -19.03 -31.04
N LYS A 6 3.97 -19.78 -30.66
CA LYS A 6 4.41 -19.90 -29.25
C LYS A 6 5.05 -18.60 -28.73
N MET A 7 5.62 -17.78 -29.61
CA MET A 7 6.23 -16.50 -29.24
C MET A 7 5.18 -15.42 -28.92
N ILE A 8 3.97 -15.53 -29.51
CA ILE A 8 2.90 -14.53 -29.43
C ILE A 8 2.01 -14.70 -28.18
N ARG A 9 2.09 -15.83 -27.45
CA ARG A 9 1.27 -16.08 -26.25
C ARG A 9 2.08 -16.27 -24.97
N ARG A 10 3.10 -15.43 -24.74
CA ARG A 10 3.71 -15.35 -23.40
C ARG A 10 2.72 -14.64 -22.48
N LYS A 11 1.80 -15.38 -21.87
CA LYS A 11 0.87 -14.85 -20.86
C LYS A 11 1.69 -14.09 -19.82
N MET A 12 1.40 -12.80 -19.67
CA MET A 12 2.07 -11.93 -18.70
C MET A 12 2.09 -12.61 -17.31
N PRO A 13 3.20 -12.54 -16.55
CA PRO A 13 3.25 -13.11 -15.21
C PRO A 13 2.12 -12.56 -14.33
N GLU A 14 1.51 -13.40 -13.50
CA GLU A 14 0.42 -13.00 -12.59
C GLU A 14 0.84 -11.83 -11.69
N SER A 15 2.06 -11.87 -11.16
CA SER A 15 2.62 -10.80 -10.34
C SER A 15 2.68 -9.46 -11.07
N LEU A 16 3.05 -9.46 -12.36
CA LEU A 16 3.14 -8.24 -13.16
C LEU A 16 1.75 -7.67 -13.45
N LEU A 17 0.77 -8.55 -13.70
CA LEU A 17 -0.63 -8.13 -13.88
C LEU A 17 -1.19 -7.46 -12.62
N LEU A 18 -0.93 -8.03 -11.44
CA LEU A 18 -1.43 -7.48 -10.18
C LEU A 18 -0.77 -6.14 -9.85
N VAL A 19 0.54 -6.02 -10.05
CA VAL A 19 1.25 -4.72 -9.91
C VAL A 19 0.66 -3.70 -10.88
N GLY A 20 0.36 -4.10 -12.12
CA GLY A 20 -0.30 -3.23 -13.10
C GLY A 20 -1.65 -2.69 -12.62
N ILE A 21 -2.48 -3.51 -11.95
CA ILE A 21 -3.77 -3.06 -11.39
C ILE A 21 -3.55 -2.04 -10.27
N VAL A 22 -2.63 -2.32 -9.36
CA VAL A 22 -2.33 -1.42 -8.24
C VAL A 22 -1.87 -0.06 -8.76
N LEU A 23 -0.95 -0.06 -9.73
CA LEU A 23 -0.48 1.15 -10.39
C LEU A 23 -1.60 1.86 -11.15
N PHE A 24 -2.45 1.13 -11.87
CA PHE A 24 -3.58 1.71 -12.59
C PHE A 24 -4.52 2.49 -11.66
N PHE A 25 -4.95 1.90 -10.54
CA PHE A 25 -5.84 2.58 -9.59
C PHE A 25 -5.15 3.70 -8.81
N SER A 26 -3.84 3.58 -8.54
CA SER A 26 -3.07 4.66 -7.91
C SER A 26 -2.91 5.84 -8.86
N LEU A 27 -2.67 5.60 -10.15
CA LEU A 27 -2.62 6.63 -11.19
C LEU A 27 -4.00 7.25 -11.43
N LEU A 28 -5.07 6.45 -11.36
CA LEU A 28 -6.43 6.95 -11.45
C LEU A 28 -6.73 7.94 -10.31
N ALA A 29 -6.39 7.59 -9.07
CA ALA A 29 -6.52 8.49 -7.91
C ALA A 29 -5.66 9.75 -8.10
N LEU A 30 -4.40 9.58 -8.51
CA LEU A 30 -3.48 10.69 -8.81
C LEU A 30 -4.09 11.71 -9.78
N PHE A 31 -4.66 11.24 -10.89
CA PHE A 31 -5.26 12.12 -11.87
C PHE A 31 -6.59 12.72 -11.40
N LEU A 32 -7.43 11.94 -10.70
CA LEU A 32 -8.69 12.42 -10.17
C LEU A 32 -8.52 13.45 -9.04
N GLN A 33 -7.40 13.42 -8.30
CA GLN A 33 -7.09 14.43 -7.28
C GLN A 33 -6.20 15.57 -7.81
N GLY A 34 -5.33 15.27 -8.78
CA GLY A 34 -4.27 16.17 -9.24
C GLY A 34 -4.55 16.99 -10.50
N ILE A 35 -5.56 16.64 -11.29
CA ILE A 35 -5.95 17.40 -12.50
C ILE A 35 -7.23 18.19 -12.18
N PRO A 36 -7.22 19.54 -12.27
CA PRO A 36 -8.37 20.37 -11.86
C PRO A 36 -9.71 19.97 -12.49
N ALA A 37 -9.72 19.68 -13.79
CA ALA A 37 -10.93 19.25 -14.51
C ALA A 37 -11.48 17.90 -14.02
N LEU A 38 -10.61 17.01 -13.55
CA LEU A 38 -11.00 15.70 -13.02
C LEU A 38 -11.37 15.77 -11.53
N ALA A 39 -10.65 16.58 -10.76
CA ALA A 39 -10.97 16.88 -9.37
C ALA A 39 -12.38 17.48 -9.22
N ALA A 40 -12.74 18.36 -10.15
CA ALA A 40 -14.06 19.01 -10.23
C ALA A 40 -15.23 18.07 -10.61
N ILE A 41 -14.98 16.80 -10.95
CA ILE A 41 -16.07 15.83 -11.17
C ILE A 41 -16.87 15.72 -9.86
N PRO A 42 -18.21 15.88 -9.89
CA PRO A 42 -19.00 15.91 -8.67
C PRO A 42 -18.91 14.60 -7.88
N GLU A 43 -18.92 14.72 -6.56
CA GLU A 43 -18.75 13.58 -5.65
C GLU A 43 -19.86 12.53 -5.84
N GLU A 44 -21.10 12.95 -6.12
CA GLU A 44 -22.21 12.04 -6.36
C GLU A 44 -21.98 11.10 -7.55
N TRP A 45 -21.26 11.54 -8.58
CA TRP A 45 -20.89 10.71 -9.72
C TRP A 45 -19.81 9.70 -9.35
N LYS A 46 -18.75 10.17 -8.67
CA LYS A 46 -17.66 9.31 -8.16
C LYS A 46 -18.23 8.21 -7.24
N ARG A 47 -19.14 8.60 -6.35
CA ARG A 47 -19.85 7.70 -5.42
C ARG A 47 -20.79 6.76 -6.17
N GLY A 48 -21.62 7.26 -7.08
CA GLY A 48 -22.57 6.46 -7.86
C GLY A 48 -21.90 5.37 -8.71
N ILE A 49 -20.76 5.68 -9.34
CA ILE A 49 -19.97 4.68 -10.07
C ILE A 49 -19.47 3.60 -9.11
N SER A 50 -18.93 4.00 -7.97
CA SER A 50 -18.38 3.08 -6.97
C SER A 50 -19.45 2.16 -6.36
N THR A 51 -20.64 2.69 -6.05
CA THR A 51 -21.75 1.92 -5.47
C THR A 51 -22.34 0.90 -6.44
N ILE A 52 -22.16 1.08 -7.75
CA ILE A 52 -22.59 0.09 -8.77
C ILE A 52 -21.49 -0.94 -9.01
N LEU A 53 -20.24 -0.49 -9.23
CA LEU A 53 -19.15 -1.39 -9.63
C LEU A 53 -18.72 -2.35 -8.51
N LEU A 54 -18.73 -1.91 -7.24
CA LEU A 54 -18.32 -2.73 -6.11
C LEU A 54 -19.23 -3.97 -5.90
N PRO A 55 -20.56 -3.83 -5.79
CA PRO A 55 -21.45 -4.99 -5.67
C PRO A 55 -21.40 -5.90 -6.89
N VAL A 56 -21.34 -5.34 -8.11
CA VAL A 56 -21.24 -6.15 -9.34
C VAL A 56 -19.99 -7.02 -9.31
N LEU A 57 -18.84 -6.44 -8.99
CA LEU A 57 -17.59 -7.18 -8.93
C LEU A 57 -17.57 -8.22 -7.81
N LEU A 58 -18.14 -7.89 -6.64
CA LEU A 58 -18.32 -8.83 -5.55
C LEU A 58 -19.22 -10.02 -5.96
N LEU A 59 -20.34 -9.76 -6.64
CA LEU A 59 -21.24 -10.81 -7.14
C LEU A 59 -20.55 -11.73 -8.15
N VAL A 60 -19.73 -11.19 -9.05
CA VAL A 60 -18.93 -11.99 -10.01
C VAL A 60 -17.94 -12.90 -9.27
N ILE A 61 -17.29 -12.38 -8.21
CA ILE A 61 -16.37 -13.16 -7.38
C ILE A 61 -17.14 -14.27 -6.65
N LEU A 62 -18.26 -13.95 -5.99
CA LEU A 62 -19.09 -14.94 -5.29
C LEU A 62 -19.61 -16.03 -6.26
N TYR A 63 -20.06 -15.64 -7.45
CA TYR A 63 -20.43 -16.57 -8.51
C TYR A 63 -19.26 -17.48 -8.90
N GLY A 64 -18.06 -16.92 -9.07
CA GLY A 64 -16.85 -17.68 -9.36
C GLY A 64 -16.49 -18.68 -8.26
N MET A 65 -16.65 -18.28 -6.99
CA MET A 65 -16.44 -19.14 -5.82
C MET A 65 -17.45 -20.29 -5.75
N VAL A 66 -18.73 -20.02 -6.03
CA VAL A 66 -19.79 -21.05 -5.97
C VAL A 66 -19.67 -22.03 -7.13
N THR A 67 -19.50 -21.52 -8.35
CA THR A 67 -19.55 -22.34 -9.57
C THR A 67 -18.23 -23.01 -9.93
N GLY A 68 -17.10 -22.48 -9.47
CA GLY A 68 -15.77 -22.96 -9.86
C GLY A 68 -15.41 -22.73 -11.33
N LYS A 69 -16.25 -22.00 -12.10
CA LYS A 69 -16.05 -21.76 -13.54
C LYS A 69 -14.95 -20.75 -13.85
N ILE A 70 -14.55 -19.94 -12.88
CA ILE A 70 -13.51 -18.91 -13.02
C ILE A 70 -12.18 -19.49 -12.51
N SER A 71 -11.15 -19.43 -13.35
CA SER A 71 -9.82 -19.93 -12.97
C SER A 71 -9.21 -19.14 -11.82
N GLU A 72 -8.34 -19.78 -11.03
CA GLU A 72 -7.69 -19.16 -9.86
C GLU A 72 -7.01 -17.83 -10.18
N ARG A 73 -6.25 -17.79 -11.27
CA ARG A 73 -5.60 -16.56 -11.75
C ARG A 73 -6.61 -15.42 -12.00
N ARG A 74 -7.78 -15.74 -12.56
CA ARG A 74 -8.83 -14.74 -12.81
C ARG A 74 -9.53 -14.34 -11.51
N MET A 75 -9.77 -15.29 -10.60
CA MET A 75 -10.32 -15.00 -9.28
C MET A 75 -9.43 -14.05 -8.49
N VAL A 76 -8.12 -14.33 -8.42
CA VAL A 76 -7.14 -13.46 -7.75
C VAL A 76 -7.12 -12.06 -8.39
N PHE A 77 -7.16 -12.00 -9.72
CA PHE A 77 -7.24 -10.73 -10.45
C PHE A 77 -8.51 -9.93 -10.08
N LEU A 78 -9.68 -10.58 -10.08
CA LEU A 78 -10.95 -9.93 -9.75
C LEU A 78 -10.97 -9.44 -8.30
N ILE A 79 -10.44 -10.20 -7.35
CA ILE A 79 -10.33 -9.79 -5.94
C ILE A 79 -9.37 -8.59 -5.81
N ALA A 80 -8.26 -8.58 -6.54
CA ALA A 80 -7.37 -7.42 -6.57
C ALA A 80 -8.04 -6.18 -7.16
N CYS A 81 -8.81 -6.32 -8.25
CA CYS A 81 -9.63 -5.24 -8.78
C CYS A 81 -10.67 -4.75 -7.76
N LEU A 82 -11.33 -5.66 -7.02
CA LEU A 82 -12.32 -5.30 -6.00
C LEU A 82 -11.67 -4.49 -4.89
N THR A 83 -10.53 -4.95 -4.39
CA THR A 83 -9.77 -4.27 -3.34
C THR A 83 -9.33 -2.89 -3.80
N MET A 84 -8.69 -2.80 -4.97
CA MET A 84 -8.19 -1.53 -5.47
C MET A 84 -9.31 -0.57 -5.81
N LEU A 85 -10.42 -1.04 -6.38
CA LEU A 85 -11.61 -0.20 -6.58
C LEU A 85 -12.13 0.32 -5.24
N PHE A 86 -12.29 -0.54 -4.23
CA PHE A 86 -12.81 -0.16 -2.93
C PHE A 86 -11.94 0.89 -2.22
N HIS A 87 -10.63 0.65 -2.17
CA HIS A 87 -9.67 1.54 -1.54
C HIS A 87 -9.48 2.84 -2.33
N CYS A 88 -9.46 2.78 -3.67
CA CYS A 88 -9.38 3.95 -4.53
C CYS A 88 -10.64 4.82 -4.39
N SER A 89 -11.83 4.21 -4.38
CA SER A 89 -13.09 4.91 -4.10
C SER A 89 -13.06 5.59 -2.74
N TYR A 90 -12.60 4.90 -1.69
CA TYR A 90 -12.45 5.50 -0.36
C TYR A 90 -11.51 6.72 -0.38
N CYS A 91 -10.35 6.59 -1.02
CA CYS A 91 -9.35 7.66 -1.17
C CYS A 91 -9.93 8.88 -1.90
N ILE A 92 -10.57 8.70 -3.05
CA ILE A 92 -11.08 9.80 -3.87
C ILE A 92 -12.31 10.48 -3.24
N LEU A 93 -13.05 9.77 -2.39
CA LEU A 93 -14.25 10.26 -1.70
C LEU A 93 -13.97 10.76 -0.27
N SER A 94 -12.70 10.78 0.16
CA SER A 94 -12.31 11.30 1.47
C SER A 94 -11.28 12.40 1.24
N GLY A 95 -11.66 13.65 1.48
CA GLY A 95 -10.72 14.77 1.37
C GLY A 95 -9.53 14.63 2.33
N LEU A 96 -8.46 15.39 2.11
CA LEU A 96 -7.23 15.34 2.92
C LEU A 96 -7.50 15.40 4.43
N TYR A 97 -8.43 16.25 4.88
CA TYR A 97 -8.76 16.42 6.30
C TYR A 97 -9.90 15.52 6.79
N GLU A 98 -10.52 14.76 5.91
CA GLU A 98 -11.62 13.87 6.27
C GLU A 98 -11.12 12.51 6.69
N ARG A 99 -11.68 11.99 7.79
CA ARG A 99 -11.43 10.60 8.25
C ARG A 99 -9.93 10.35 8.50
N GLN A 100 -9.21 11.36 9.00
CA GLN A 100 -7.81 11.26 9.37
C GLN A 100 -7.62 11.15 10.88
N HIS A 101 -6.45 10.66 11.27
CA HIS A 101 -6.00 10.60 12.66
C HIS A 101 -4.64 11.28 12.78
N ASP A 102 -4.46 12.15 13.78
CA ASP A 102 -3.19 12.83 14.09
C ASP A 102 -2.54 13.59 12.92
N LEU A 103 -3.37 14.00 11.96
CA LEU A 103 -2.91 14.58 10.69
C LEU A 103 -2.12 15.87 10.89
N GLY A 104 -2.62 16.77 11.75
CA GLY A 104 -2.13 18.14 11.83
C GLY A 104 -2.58 18.99 10.64
N VAL A 105 -1.86 20.08 10.39
CA VAL A 105 -2.14 21.06 9.34
C VAL A 105 -0.85 21.41 8.59
N TYR A 106 -0.97 22.03 7.42
CA TYR A 106 0.14 22.64 6.69
C TYR A 106 -0.21 24.09 6.31
N THR A 107 0.81 24.94 6.12
CA THR A 107 0.66 26.35 5.73
C THR A 107 1.25 26.68 4.35
N GLY A 108 1.92 25.73 3.71
CA GLY A 108 2.41 25.83 2.34
C GLY A 108 3.80 26.45 2.23
N ILE A 109 4.43 26.35 1.05
CA ILE A 109 5.84 26.75 0.84
C ILE A 109 6.13 28.23 1.13
N GLY A 110 5.10 29.09 1.08
CA GLY A 110 5.23 30.54 1.27
C GLY A 110 5.39 30.99 2.72
N ASP A 111 5.28 30.07 3.69
CA ASP A 111 5.34 30.36 5.12
C ASP A 111 6.47 29.56 5.79
N GLU A 112 7.23 30.20 6.68
CA GLU A 112 8.32 29.58 7.44
C GLU A 112 7.83 28.78 8.68
N GLN A 113 6.54 28.86 9.01
CA GLN A 113 5.96 28.12 10.15
C GLN A 113 6.21 26.60 10.03
N VAL A 114 6.64 26.01 11.15
CA VAL A 114 6.79 24.57 11.33
C VAL A 114 5.54 24.03 12.03
N ASN A 115 4.79 23.18 11.33
CA ASN A 115 3.52 22.66 11.84
C ASN A 115 3.68 21.29 12.54
N PRO A 116 2.83 20.99 13.54
CA PRO A 116 2.75 19.67 14.17
C PRO A 116 1.99 18.65 13.30
N GLY A 117 2.04 17.38 13.70
CA GLY A 117 1.29 16.30 13.09
C GLY A 117 1.98 15.69 11.88
N HIS A 118 1.36 14.66 11.29
CA HIS A 118 1.92 13.97 10.14
C HIS A 118 2.15 14.90 8.93
N LEU A 119 1.18 15.76 8.63
CA LEU A 119 1.29 16.76 7.56
C LEU A 119 2.38 17.78 7.84
N GLY A 120 2.50 18.26 9.08
CA GLY A 120 3.54 19.21 9.44
C GLY A 120 4.95 18.63 9.25
N TYR A 121 5.16 17.35 9.55
CA TYR A 121 6.45 16.69 9.28
C TYR A 121 6.69 16.52 7.77
N ILE A 122 5.69 16.09 6.99
CA ILE A 122 5.79 16.02 5.52
C ILE A 122 6.14 17.40 4.95
N GLU A 123 5.43 18.43 5.40
CA GLU A 123 5.63 19.82 5.02
C GLU A 123 7.03 20.32 5.39
N PHE A 124 7.56 19.97 6.56
CA PHE A 124 8.93 20.34 6.93
C PHE A 124 9.95 19.87 5.90
N ILE A 125 9.84 18.62 5.45
CA ILE A 125 10.74 18.06 4.42
C ILE A 125 10.52 18.77 3.08
N TYR A 126 9.26 19.07 2.75
CA TYR A 126 8.92 19.85 1.56
C TYR A 126 9.47 21.28 1.62
N LYS A 127 9.36 22.01 2.73
CA LYS A 127 9.90 23.38 2.88
C LYS A 127 11.42 23.41 2.90
N PHE A 128 12.00 22.66 3.81
CA PHE A 128 13.41 22.84 4.18
C PHE A 128 14.35 21.85 3.49
N ARG A 129 13.82 20.88 2.74
CA ARG A 129 14.57 19.89 1.96
C ARG A 129 15.59 19.10 2.79
N LYS A 130 15.28 18.90 4.08
CA LYS A 130 16.13 18.22 5.06
C LYS A 130 15.28 17.52 6.11
N LEU A 131 15.87 16.56 6.81
CA LEU A 131 15.24 15.97 7.98
C LEU A 131 15.28 16.96 9.17
N PRO A 132 14.24 16.96 10.03
CA PRO A 132 14.20 17.81 11.20
C PRO A 132 15.32 17.43 12.17
N LYS A 133 15.99 18.46 12.71
CA LYS A 133 16.96 18.33 13.81
C LYS A 133 16.37 18.80 15.15
N ILE A 134 15.08 19.12 15.14
CA ILE A 134 14.32 19.54 16.32
C ILE A 134 14.22 18.34 17.26
N ASN A 135 14.20 18.60 18.56
CA ASN A 135 13.93 17.57 19.55
C ASN A 135 12.56 16.92 19.24
N PRO A 136 12.51 15.60 19.00
CA PRO A 136 11.29 14.92 18.53
C PRO A 136 10.11 14.97 19.50
N TYR A 137 10.36 15.33 20.77
CA TYR A 137 9.34 15.44 21.81
C TYR A 137 8.74 16.85 21.94
N GLU A 138 9.33 17.84 21.28
CA GLU A 138 8.84 19.23 21.33
C GLU A 138 7.68 19.48 20.36
N LEU A 139 7.57 18.65 19.31
CA LEU A 139 6.54 18.81 18.29
C LEU A 139 5.87 17.48 17.96
N PHE A 140 4.54 17.49 18.02
CA PHE A 140 3.73 16.29 17.84
C PHE A 140 3.99 15.61 16.50
N SER A 141 4.09 14.26 16.52
CA SER A 141 4.43 13.36 15.39
C SER A 141 5.88 13.35 14.91
N TYR A 142 6.77 14.26 15.37
CA TYR A 142 8.18 14.29 14.95
C TYR A 142 9.04 13.19 15.58
N TYR A 143 8.53 12.52 16.62
CA TYR A 143 9.13 11.31 17.18
C TYR A 143 9.01 10.08 16.27
N HIS A 144 8.19 10.14 15.22
CA HIS A 144 8.10 9.04 14.30
C HIS A 144 9.36 8.92 13.40
N PRO A 145 9.77 7.69 13.07
CA PRO A 145 10.85 7.45 12.12
C PRO A 145 10.58 8.04 10.72
N PRO A 146 11.62 8.44 9.96
CA PRO A 146 11.48 9.39 8.86
C PRO A 146 10.99 8.80 7.52
N LEU A 147 10.93 7.47 7.33
CA LEU A 147 10.80 6.89 5.99
C LEU A 147 9.53 7.33 5.25
N HIS A 148 8.37 7.21 5.90
CA HIS A 148 7.10 7.64 5.29
C HIS A 148 7.12 9.14 4.97
N TYR A 149 7.55 9.97 5.93
CA TYR A 149 7.58 11.43 5.80
C TYR A 149 8.54 11.88 4.70
N LEU A 150 9.69 11.21 4.57
CA LEU A 150 10.65 11.47 3.50
C LEU A 150 10.06 11.16 2.13
N ILE A 151 9.44 9.98 1.96
CA ILE A 151 8.79 9.61 0.70
C ILE A 151 7.67 10.61 0.36
N SER A 152 6.82 10.91 1.34
CA SER A 152 5.71 11.86 1.20
C SER A 152 6.18 13.28 0.89
N GLY A 153 7.21 13.76 1.58
CA GLY A 153 7.81 15.06 1.32
C GLY A 153 8.34 15.15 -0.10
N LEU A 154 9.18 14.17 -0.50
CA LEU A 154 9.73 14.01 -1.86
C LEU A 154 8.63 13.94 -2.93
N TRP A 155 7.51 13.27 -2.63
CA TRP A 155 6.35 13.18 -3.51
C TRP A 155 5.72 14.55 -3.78
N VAL A 156 5.49 15.34 -2.73
CA VAL A 156 4.98 16.72 -2.89
C VAL A 156 5.96 17.56 -3.71
N ILE A 157 7.27 17.49 -3.44
CA ILE A 157 8.29 18.20 -4.25
C ILE A 157 8.15 17.87 -5.73
N PHE A 158 8.05 16.57 -6.03
CA PHE A 158 7.94 16.07 -7.40
C PHE A 158 6.68 16.60 -8.07
N LEU A 159 5.51 16.47 -7.43
CA LEU A 159 4.25 16.92 -7.99
C LEU A 159 4.21 18.43 -8.23
N THR A 160 4.62 19.23 -7.25
CA THR A 160 4.70 20.69 -7.41
C THR A 160 5.73 21.10 -8.44
N GLY A 161 6.85 20.36 -8.53
CA GLY A 161 7.88 20.57 -9.56
C GLY A 161 7.39 20.25 -10.98
N CYS A 162 6.41 19.36 -11.10
CA CYS A 162 5.68 19.10 -12.35
C CYS A 162 4.54 20.12 -12.63
N GLY A 163 4.38 21.15 -11.80
CA GLY A 163 3.38 22.20 -11.97
C GLY A 163 2.01 21.90 -11.37
N MET A 164 1.87 20.86 -10.54
CA MET A 164 0.64 20.62 -9.78
C MET A 164 0.46 21.70 -8.71
N ALA A 165 -0.77 22.20 -8.54
CA ALA A 165 -1.10 23.13 -7.47
C ALA A 165 -0.81 22.50 -6.10
N GLU A 166 -0.29 23.29 -5.16
CA GLU A 166 0.17 22.81 -3.85
C GLU A 166 -0.93 22.06 -3.10
N GLU A 167 -2.14 22.61 -3.02
CA GLU A 167 -3.28 21.98 -2.36
C GLU A 167 -3.59 20.58 -2.93
N MET A 168 -3.56 20.44 -4.26
CA MET A 168 -3.77 19.16 -4.94
C MET A 168 -2.62 18.18 -4.72
N ALA A 169 -1.38 18.68 -4.58
CA ALA A 169 -0.22 17.86 -4.27
C ALA A 169 -0.28 17.29 -2.84
N PHE A 170 -0.79 18.07 -1.88
CA PHE A 170 -1.03 17.61 -0.51
C PHE A 170 -2.21 16.61 -0.43
N GLU A 171 -3.31 16.85 -1.13
CA GLU A 171 -4.40 15.87 -1.29
C GLU A 171 -3.85 14.53 -1.85
N ASN A 172 -2.94 14.62 -2.83
CA ASN A 172 -2.30 13.47 -3.46
C ASN A 172 -1.39 12.63 -2.55
N LEU A 173 -1.14 13.04 -1.31
CA LEU A 173 -0.44 12.20 -0.34
C LEU A 173 -1.16 10.87 -0.07
N GLN A 174 -2.49 10.85 -0.19
CA GLN A 174 -3.31 9.64 -0.02
C GLN A 174 -3.02 8.57 -1.08
N VAL A 175 -2.52 8.95 -2.26
CA VAL A 175 -2.13 8.01 -3.32
C VAL A 175 -0.98 7.09 -2.87
N LEU A 176 -0.08 7.58 -2.02
CA LEU A 176 1.01 6.77 -1.47
C LEU A 176 0.47 5.65 -0.57
N THR A 177 -0.48 5.97 0.31
CA THR A 177 -1.10 4.97 1.19
C THR A 177 -2.00 4.00 0.43
N LEU A 178 -2.65 4.46 -0.64
CA LEU A 178 -3.40 3.60 -1.56
C LEU A 178 -2.47 2.61 -2.26
N LEU A 179 -1.33 3.08 -2.77
CA LEU A 179 -0.29 2.24 -3.37
C LEU A 179 0.22 1.20 -2.37
N TYR A 180 0.52 1.61 -1.13
CA TYR A 180 0.96 0.68 -0.08
C TYR A 180 -0.08 -0.40 0.23
N SER A 181 -1.36 -0.02 0.28
CA SER A 181 -2.48 -0.95 0.49
C SER A 181 -2.61 -1.99 -0.63
N GLY A 182 -2.49 -1.56 -1.89
CA GLY A 182 -2.48 -2.48 -3.03
C GLY A 182 -1.28 -3.45 -3.03
N LEU A 183 -0.08 -2.93 -2.73
CA LEU A 183 1.12 -3.76 -2.59
C LEU A 183 0.98 -4.76 -1.42
N PHE A 184 0.34 -4.36 -0.32
CA PHE A 184 0.10 -5.23 0.82
C PHE A 184 -0.75 -6.45 0.41
N LEU A 185 -1.82 -6.25 -0.38
CA LEU A 185 -2.63 -7.36 -0.88
C LEU A 185 -1.79 -8.36 -1.72
N ILE A 186 -0.87 -7.86 -2.55
CA ILE A 186 0.02 -8.71 -3.35
C ILE A 186 0.96 -9.52 -2.44
N VAL A 187 1.45 -8.93 -1.36
CA VAL A 187 2.28 -9.63 -0.38
C VAL A 187 1.47 -10.68 0.39
N CYS A 188 0.23 -10.37 0.79
CA CYS A 188 -0.70 -11.34 1.38
C CYS A 188 -0.94 -12.54 0.46
N LEU A 189 -1.19 -12.30 -0.83
CA LEU A 189 -1.31 -13.37 -1.83
C LEU A 189 -0.05 -14.25 -1.86
N LYS A 190 1.13 -13.65 -1.84
CA LYS A 190 2.40 -14.39 -1.85
C LYS A 190 2.55 -15.23 -0.58
N ILE A 191 2.23 -14.68 0.59
CA ILE A 191 2.25 -15.41 1.87
C ILE A 191 1.29 -16.61 1.80
N LEU A 192 0.05 -16.39 1.39
CA LEU A 192 -0.98 -17.45 1.30
C LEU A 192 -0.58 -18.56 0.33
N LYS A 193 -0.14 -18.20 -0.88
CA LYS A 193 0.36 -19.19 -1.86
C LYS A 193 1.59 -19.92 -1.36
N GLN A 194 2.46 -19.23 -0.64
CA GLN A 194 3.61 -19.85 -0.02
C GLN A 194 3.11 -20.89 0.99
N LEU A 195 2.21 -20.56 1.91
CA LEU A 195 1.61 -21.50 2.87
C LEU A 195 0.79 -22.65 2.23
N GLY A 196 0.66 -22.70 0.90
CA GLY A 196 -0.03 -23.77 0.18
C GLY A 196 -1.54 -23.54 0.00
N ALA A 197 -2.03 -22.34 0.31
CA ALA A 197 -3.43 -22.00 0.09
C ALA A 197 -3.75 -21.99 -1.41
N SER A 198 -4.89 -22.61 -1.77
CA SER A 198 -5.41 -22.65 -3.14
C SER A 198 -6.94 -22.63 -3.14
N GLY A 199 -7.54 -22.35 -4.29
CA GLY A 199 -8.99 -22.41 -4.47
C GLY A 199 -9.77 -21.53 -3.47
N LYS A 200 -10.86 -22.08 -2.91
CA LYS A 200 -11.79 -21.33 -2.04
C LYS A 200 -11.11 -20.75 -0.79
N GLY A 201 -10.21 -21.51 -0.15
CA GLY A 201 -9.49 -21.03 1.03
C GLY A 201 -8.62 -19.81 0.74
N LEU A 202 -7.94 -19.81 -0.41
CA LEU A 202 -7.17 -18.66 -0.88
C LEU A 202 -8.07 -17.44 -1.13
N TYR A 203 -9.19 -17.62 -1.83
CA TYR A 203 -10.12 -16.52 -2.15
C TYR A 203 -10.74 -15.91 -0.90
N SER A 204 -11.19 -16.75 0.04
CA SER A 204 -11.77 -16.30 1.30
C SER A 204 -10.76 -15.50 2.13
N ALA A 205 -9.52 -15.99 2.25
CA ALA A 205 -8.47 -15.25 2.97
C ALA A 205 -8.13 -13.91 2.28
N LEU A 206 -8.07 -13.88 0.95
CA LEU A 206 -7.85 -12.64 0.21
C LEU A 206 -9.02 -11.67 0.34
N LEU A 207 -10.26 -12.15 0.33
CA LEU A 207 -11.45 -11.32 0.53
C LEU A 207 -11.50 -10.71 1.94
N LEU A 208 -11.06 -11.46 2.96
CA LEU A 208 -10.92 -10.94 4.31
C LEU A 208 -9.91 -9.78 4.35
N CYS A 209 -8.77 -9.91 3.67
CA CYS A 209 -7.81 -8.80 3.54
C CYS A 209 -8.37 -7.64 2.69
N ALA A 210 -9.06 -7.95 1.59
CA ALA A 210 -9.58 -6.98 0.62
C ALA A 210 -10.67 -6.07 1.19
N LEU A 211 -11.53 -6.61 2.05
CA LEU A 211 -12.71 -5.94 2.58
C LEU A 211 -12.55 -5.56 4.06
N HIS A 212 -11.35 -5.69 4.62
CA HIS A 212 -11.12 -5.34 6.02
C HIS A 212 -11.29 -3.82 6.23
N PRO A 213 -12.20 -3.37 7.11
CA PRO A 213 -12.48 -1.94 7.28
C PRO A 213 -11.25 -1.10 7.63
N SER A 214 -10.36 -1.63 8.49
CA SER A 214 -9.14 -0.90 8.85
C SER A 214 -8.15 -0.76 7.68
N LEU A 215 -8.09 -1.71 6.75
CA LEU A 215 -7.18 -1.61 5.59
C LEU A 215 -7.73 -0.65 4.54
N MET A 216 -9.05 -0.54 4.43
CA MET A 216 -9.71 0.51 3.66
C MET A 216 -9.40 1.88 4.26
N PHE A 217 -9.62 2.07 5.56
CA PHE A 217 -9.33 3.33 6.25
C PHE A 217 -7.86 3.75 6.04
N LEU A 218 -6.92 2.85 6.32
CA LEU A 218 -5.49 3.09 6.16
C LEU A 218 -5.07 3.36 4.71
N SER A 219 -5.84 2.94 3.72
CA SER A 219 -5.53 3.22 2.30
C SER A 219 -5.62 4.72 1.96
N GLY A 220 -6.40 5.50 2.71
CA GLY A 220 -6.50 6.96 2.54
C GLY A 220 -5.94 7.77 3.71
N SER A 221 -5.37 7.12 4.73
CA SER A 221 -4.82 7.81 5.92
C SER A 221 -3.42 8.33 5.64
N VAL A 222 -3.22 9.65 5.69
CA VAL A 222 -1.90 10.28 5.45
C VAL A 222 -1.01 10.16 6.68
N ASN A 223 -0.55 8.94 6.94
CA ASN A 223 0.36 8.59 8.02
C ASN A 223 1.22 7.36 7.67
N ASN A 224 2.09 6.97 8.60
CA ASN A 224 3.05 5.87 8.42
C ASN A 224 2.46 4.46 8.58
N ASP A 225 1.19 4.31 8.95
CA ASP A 225 0.64 3.00 9.38
C ASP A 225 0.44 2.03 8.23
N MET A 226 -0.02 2.49 7.07
CA MET A 226 -0.19 1.61 5.91
C MET A 226 1.16 1.12 5.36
N LEU A 227 2.18 1.99 5.35
CA LEU A 227 3.55 1.60 4.98
C LEU A 227 4.15 0.61 5.98
N CYS A 228 3.97 0.86 7.28
CA CYS A 228 4.36 -0.06 8.35
C CYS A 228 3.71 -1.44 8.17
N THR A 229 2.40 -1.47 7.93
CA THR A 229 1.63 -2.70 7.71
C THR A 229 2.15 -3.49 6.50
N LEU A 230 2.43 -2.80 5.39
CA LEU A 230 3.08 -3.40 4.22
C LEU A 230 4.44 -4.00 4.57
N LEU A 231 5.30 -3.27 5.28
CA LEU A 231 6.65 -3.72 5.60
C LEU A 231 6.66 -4.90 6.59
N ILE A 232 5.73 -4.94 7.54
CA ILE A 232 5.52 -6.12 8.39
C ILE A 232 5.14 -7.34 7.55
N ALA A 233 4.20 -7.19 6.61
CA ALA A 233 3.85 -8.29 5.70
C ALA A 233 5.05 -8.72 4.85
N CYS A 234 5.85 -7.78 4.36
CA CYS A 234 7.10 -8.08 3.65
C CYS A 234 8.09 -8.85 4.53
N CYS A 235 8.22 -8.53 5.81
CA CYS A 235 9.05 -9.29 6.76
C CYS A 235 8.56 -10.73 6.89
N ILE A 236 7.26 -10.95 7.08
CA ILE A 236 6.67 -12.29 7.16
C ILE A 236 6.95 -13.07 5.87
N TRP A 237 6.67 -12.45 4.71
CA TRP A 237 6.92 -13.08 3.42
C TRP A 237 8.40 -13.42 3.20
N ALA A 238 9.31 -12.49 3.48
CA ALA A 238 10.74 -12.68 3.32
C ALA A 238 11.29 -13.75 4.28
N CYS A 239 10.78 -13.80 5.52
CA CYS A 239 11.12 -14.84 6.49
C CYS A 239 10.71 -16.22 5.99
N LEU A 240 9.44 -16.39 5.58
CA LEU A 240 8.97 -17.64 4.98
C LEU A 240 9.80 -18.02 3.75
N ALA A 241 10.17 -17.04 2.91
CA ALA A 241 10.99 -17.28 1.72
C ALA A 241 12.38 -17.74 2.10
N TRP A 242 12.99 -17.17 3.14
CA TRP A 242 14.29 -17.58 3.62
C TRP A 242 14.28 -19.01 4.18
N ILE A 243 13.30 -19.38 5.03
CA ILE A 243 13.18 -20.75 5.57
C ILE A 243 13.17 -21.79 4.46
N ARG A 244 12.45 -21.53 3.35
CA ARG A 244 12.38 -22.46 2.21
C ARG A 244 13.65 -22.57 1.39
N LYS A 245 14.47 -21.52 1.36
CA LYS A 245 15.73 -21.51 0.64
C LYS A 245 16.67 -20.53 1.33
N LYS A 246 17.57 -21.08 2.13
CA LYS A 246 18.48 -20.34 3.00
C LYS A 246 19.60 -19.70 2.17
N THR A 247 19.31 -18.58 1.50
CA THR A 247 20.28 -17.84 0.69
C THR A 247 20.51 -16.45 1.25
N LEU A 248 21.74 -15.95 1.09
CA LEU A 248 22.13 -14.60 1.53
C LEU A 248 21.21 -13.50 0.95
N PRO A 249 20.83 -13.49 -0.34
CA PRO A 249 19.90 -12.47 -0.84
C PRO A 249 18.54 -12.45 -0.15
N ARG A 250 18.01 -13.60 0.27
CA ARG A 250 16.72 -13.66 1.00
C ARG A 250 16.87 -13.19 2.44
N LEU A 251 18.00 -13.50 3.07
CA LEU A 251 18.34 -13.00 4.39
C LEU A 251 18.49 -11.47 4.38
N LEU A 252 19.22 -10.92 3.39
CA LEU A 252 19.37 -9.49 3.21
C LEU A 252 18.03 -8.81 2.91
N ALA A 253 17.16 -9.42 2.11
CA ALA A 253 15.81 -8.90 1.86
C ALA A 253 14.96 -8.85 3.14
N LEU A 254 15.05 -9.86 4.01
CA LEU A 254 14.40 -9.87 5.32
C LEU A 254 14.96 -8.78 6.24
N ALA A 255 16.28 -8.69 6.37
CA ALA A 255 16.93 -7.66 7.19
C ALA A 255 16.57 -6.24 6.72
N LEU A 256 16.56 -6.02 5.40
CA LEU A 256 16.16 -4.76 4.80
C LEU A 256 14.68 -4.45 5.09
N ALA A 257 13.78 -5.41 4.96
CA ALA A 257 12.37 -5.22 5.28
C ALA A 257 12.15 -4.82 6.75
N ILE A 258 12.88 -5.45 7.68
CA ILE A 258 12.84 -5.10 9.11
C ILE A 258 13.37 -3.67 9.33
N GLY A 259 14.54 -3.35 8.75
CA GLY A 259 15.15 -2.03 8.87
C GLY A 259 14.26 -0.91 8.31
N LEU A 260 13.71 -1.09 7.10
CA LEU A 260 12.76 -0.14 6.52
C LEU A 260 11.46 -0.04 7.34
N GLY A 261 11.00 -1.16 7.90
CA GLY A 261 9.86 -1.20 8.81
C GLY A 261 10.09 -0.31 10.04
N MET A 262 11.22 -0.49 10.72
CA MET A 262 11.62 0.34 11.85
C MET A 262 11.82 1.82 11.46
N LEU A 263 12.33 2.09 10.26
CA LEU A 263 12.43 3.45 9.71
C LEU A 263 11.07 4.06 9.34
N SER A 264 9.99 3.27 9.28
CA SER A 264 8.61 3.77 9.14
C SER A 264 7.93 3.94 10.49
N LYS A 265 8.05 2.94 11.38
CA LYS A 265 7.48 2.95 12.73
C LYS A 265 8.29 2.01 13.62
N VAL A 266 8.78 2.51 14.77
CA VAL A 266 9.64 1.72 15.68
C VAL A 266 8.95 0.43 16.13
N ASN A 267 7.62 0.45 16.27
CA ASN A 267 6.82 -0.74 16.65
C ASN A 267 6.97 -1.91 15.67
N THR A 268 7.42 -1.70 14.43
CA THR A 268 7.74 -2.80 13.51
C THR A 268 8.84 -3.71 14.06
N ALA A 269 9.70 -3.23 14.97
CA ALA A 269 10.72 -4.05 15.62
C ALA A 269 10.15 -5.29 16.33
N VAL A 270 8.86 -5.29 16.69
CA VAL A 270 8.17 -6.45 17.29
C VAL A 270 8.23 -7.68 16.38
N ILE A 271 8.28 -7.51 15.05
CA ILE A 271 8.40 -8.64 14.12
C ILE A 271 9.74 -9.40 14.27
N ALA A 272 10.76 -8.76 14.85
CA ALA A 272 12.06 -9.39 15.08
C ALA A 272 11.96 -10.55 16.08
N PHE A 273 10.99 -10.56 17.00
CA PHE A 273 10.82 -11.66 17.96
C PHE A 273 10.39 -12.98 17.30
N PRO A 274 9.28 -13.06 16.55
CA PRO A 274 8.92 -14.30 15.85
C PRO A 274 9.93 -14.67 14.77
N VAL A 275 10.58 -13.70 14.12
CA VAL A 275 11.69 -13.96 13.20
C VAL A 275 12.87 -14.59 13.94
N GLY A 276 13.31 -14.03 15.05
CA GLY A 276 14.38 -14.58 15.88
C GLY A 276 14.08 -15.98 16.36
N LEU A 277 12.84 -16.24 16.82
CA LEU A 277 12.39 -17.58 17.18
C LEU A 277 12.48 -18.54 15.99
N THR A 278 12.09 -18.12 14.79
CA THR A 278 12.23 -18.93 13.57
C THR A 278 13.68 -19.33 13.33
N PHE A 279 14.63 -18.39 13.50
CA PHE A 279 16.05 -18.67 13.34
C PHE A 279 16.58 -19.62 14.42
N LEU A 280 16.11 -19.48 15.66
CA LEU A 280 16.47 -20.39 16.76
C LEU A 280 15.95 -21.82 16.51
N LEU A 281 14.71 -21.96 16.05
CA LEU A 281 14.12 -23.26 15.70
C LEU A 281 14.83 -23.90 14.52
N ASP A 282 15.26 -23.09 13.54
CA ASP A 282 16.09 -23.54 12.43
C ASP A 282 17.45 -24.05 12.91
N PHE A 283 18.11 -23.27 13.79
CA PHE A 283 19.39 -23.64 14.38
C PHE A 283 19.30 -24.91 15.23
N ALA A 284 18.19 -25.11 15.94
CA ALA A 284 17.91 -26.31 16.73
C ALA A 284 17.53 -27.54 15.87
N GLY A 285 17.43 -27.41 14.54
CA GLY A 285 17.06 -28.51 13.64
C GLY A 285 15.58 -28.91 13.70
N VAL A 286 14.71 -28.04 14.22
CA VAL A 286 13.26 -28.28 14.29
C VAL A 286 12.58 -27.96 12.96
N LEU A 287 13.12 -26.99 12.23
CA LEU A 287 12.65 -26.61 10.89
C LEU A 287 13.44 -27.38 9.83
N PHE A 288 12.70 -27.86 8.81
CA PHE A 288 13.19 -28.68 7.71
C PHE A 288 14.33 -28.04 6.90
#